data_AF-A0A512DMA9-F1
#
_entry.id   AF-A0A512DMA9-F1
#
_cell.length_a   1.000
_cell.length_b   1.000
_cell.length_c   1.000
_cell.angle_alpha   90.00
_cell.angle_beta   90.00
_cell.angle_gamma   90.00
#
_symmetry.space_group_name_H-M   'P 1'
#
loop_
_entity.id
_entity.type
_entity.pdbx_description
1 polymer ?
#
loop_
_entity_poly.entity_id
_entity_poly.type
_entity_poly.pdbx_seq_one_letter_code
_entity_poly.pdbx_strand_id
1 'polypeptide(L)'
;MAMLRMTSVQEENPGGAEEIFNAVLVSAMAGYGAMAVTAAHDDDATTLVRTVGTRMDAAGAVVMIALAHPGASLLDLIDQVGLTSRPKVIPIAASKAKAKKHRSDDLPSPESLALTLLQGEDAGLLIVAEAHALDQETLEDLLSLSQVHLGDSRALQVLLAGNDDLNANLDRSAGQVRVKRWTLDLCAQPAAQKAIPAPTPQPQPIPVQPPSPTPSQAPPPADRRPRHRQAAFGLLLTAAAATGWFAADRALTEYAVAVSEPPVIEAPLAEASPQPEPEPAPAPIEPQAAIPSPEPPPEILLSTDHGPMPTLNPGDTIVVQVESNADRFVYCYYMDSFRQVSRIFPNRFQTDAFVPAGQQVAIPPGPEAERPFNIRLDMASRLEVITCLASSTAIDGSGIDGTDIDDLTPIPGLGLQDIFDAFGKLAGTGACSQTMPINVVAKVADQ
;
A
#
# COMPACT_ATOMS: atom_id res chain seq x y z
N MET A 1 -45.52 28.75 -12.13
CA MET A 1 -45.01 27.51 -11.51
C MET A 1 -43.56 27.75 -11.11
N ALA A 2 -43.32 28.14 -9.86
CA ALA A 2 -41.97 28.22 -9.31
C ALA A 2 -41.60 26.80 -8.85
N MET A 3 -40.68 26.14 -9.57
CA MET A 3 -40.10 24.89 -9.09
C MET A 3 -39.19 25.23 -7.92
N LEU A 4 -39.53 24.73 -6.73
CA LEU A 4 -38.60 24.68 -5.61
C LEU A 4 -37.38 23.86 -6.04
N ARG A 5 -36.25 24.55 -6.27
CA ARG A 5 -34.93 23.92 -6.25
C ARG A 5 -34.71 23.40 -4.83
N MET A 6 -34.83 22.09 -4.63
CA MET A 6 -34.29 21.44 -3.44
C MET A 6 -32.76 21.56 -3.51
N THR A 7 -32.20 22.55 -2.81
CA THR A 7 -30.77 22.58 -2.52
C THR A 7 -30.45 21.38 -1.66
N SER A 8 -29.68 20.45 -2.22
CA SER A 8 -29.11 19.31 -1.50
C SER A 8 -28.43 19.84 -0.25
N VAL A 9 -28.90 19.42 0.92
CA VAL A 9 -28.23 19.70 2.20
C VAL A 9 -26.84 19.08 2.11
N GLN A 10 -25.83 19.93 2.15
CA GLN A 10 -24.42 19.59 2.19
C GLN A 10 -24.17 19.05 3.61
N GLU A 11 -24.09 17.73 3.74
CA GLU A 11 -23.84 17.07 5.01
C GLU A 11 -22.33 17.11 5.25
N GLU A 12 -21.86 18.26 5.75
CA GLU A 12 -20.50 18.41 6.26
C GLU A 12 -20.39 17.55 7.52
N ASN A 13 -19.64 16.46 7.42
CA ASN A 13 -19.47 15.51 8.51
C ASN A 13 -18.01 15.58 8.99
N PRO A 14 -17.68 16.52 9.91
CA PRO A 14 -16.36 16.56 10.52
C PRO A 14 -16.19 15.30 11.39
N GLY A 15 -15.12 14.56 11.16
CA GLY A 15 -14.84 13.31 11.86
C GLY A 15 -13.34 13.05 11.95
N GLY A 16 -12.94 12.14 12.84
CA GLY A 16 -11.55 11.67 12.87
C GLY A 16 -11.18 10.94 11.58
N ALA A 17 -9.87 10.79 11.31
CA ALA A 17 -9.40 10.11 10.09
C ALA A 17 -10.01 8.71 9.88
N GLU A 18 -10.20 7.94 10.94
CA GLU A 18 -10.84 6.62 10.89
C GLU A 18 -12.33 6.68 10.55
N GLU A 19 -13.06 7.67 11.09
CA GLU A 19 -14.49 7.86 10.81
C GLU A 19 -14.71 8.30 9.37
N ILE A 20 -13.90 9.26 8.89
CA ILE A 20 -13.92 9.72 7.51
C ILE A 20 -13.52 8.58 6.57
N PHE A 21 -12.50 7.81 6.90
CA PHE A 21 -12.11 6.63 6.14
C PHE A 21 -13.27 5.65 5.99
N ASN A 22 -13.94 5.29 7.10
CA ASN A 22 -15.10 4.40 7.07
C ASN A 22 -16.26 4.98 6.25
N ALA A 23 -16.53 6.28 6.38
CA ALA A 23 -17.59 6.96 5.63
C ALA A 23 -17.31 7.00 4.11
N VAL A 24 -16.06 7.27 3.72
CA VAL A 24 -15.63 7.27 2.32
C VAL A 24 -15.69 5.85 1.76
N LEU A 25 -15.20 4.85 2.50
CA LEU A 25 -15.24 3.45 2.09
C LEU A 25 -16.68 2.95 1.89
N VAL A 26 -17.57 3.21 2.86
CA VAL A 26 -18.99 2.85 2.74
C VAL A 26 -19.64 3.55 1.57
N SER A 27 -19.26 4.80 1.28
CA SER A 27 -19.76 5.54 0.12
C SER A 27 -19.25 4.95 -1.20
N ALA A 28 -17.99 4.56 -1.26
CA ALA A 28 -17.45 3.89 -2.43
C ALA A 28 -18.17 2.55 -2.69
N MET A 29 -18.41 1.76 -1.63
CA MET A 29 -19.19 0.52 -1.74
C MET A 29 -20.66 0.75 -2.11
N ALA A 30 -21.24 1.89 -1.73
CA ALA A 30 -22.60 2.27 -2.10
C ALA A 30 -22.73 2.78 -3.54
N GLY A 31 -21.64 2.87 -4.30
CA GLY A 31 -21.66 3.25 -5.71
C GLY A 31 -21.84 4.75 -5.95
N TYR A 32 -21.42 5.61 -5.02
CA TYR A 32 -21.43 7.05 -5.28
C TYR A 32 -20.42 7.38 -6.38
N GLY A 33 -20.88 8.03 -7.45
CA GLY A 33 -20.06 8.35 -8.62
C GLY A 33 -18.88 9.25 -8.28
N ALA A 34 -19.11 10.38 -7.59
CA ALA A 34 -18.06 11.35 -7.25
C ALA A 34 -17.95 11.59 -5.75
N MET A 35 -16.72 11.53 -5.24
CA MET A 35 -16.35 11.71 -3.85
C MET A 35 -15.15 12.65 -3.75
N ALA A 36 -15.05 13.42 -2.67
CA ALA A 36 -13.93 14.29 -2.40
C ALA A 36 -13.55 14.27 -0.91
N VAL A 37 -12.25 14.17 -0.63
CA VAL A 37 -11.68 14.30 0.71
C VAL A 37 -10.75 15.50 0.70
N THR A 38 -10.96 16.40 1.64
CA THR A 38 -10.11 17.59 1.84
C THR A 38 -9.41 17.54 3.19
N ALA A 39 -8.20 18.07 3.28
CA ALA A 39 -7.44 18.18 4.53
C ALA A 39 -6.63 19.49 4.55
N ALA A 40 -6.17 19.91 5.72
CA ALA A 40 -5.31 21.09 5.83
C ALA A 40 -3.95 20.90 5.12
N HIS A 41 -3.43 19.66 5.07
CA HIS A 41 -2.24 19.29 4.31
C HIS A 41 -2.61 18.27 3.24
N ASP A 42 -2.06 18.43 2.04
CA ASP A 42 -2.37 17.58 0.88
C ASP A 42 -2.01 16.11 1.10
N ASP A 43 -0.96 15.83 1.88
CA ASP A 43 -0.49 14.49 2.21
C ASP A 43 -1.51 13.70 3.05
N ASP A 44 -2.26 14.37 3.93
CA ASP A 44 -3.22 13.72 4.83
C ASP A 44 -4.42 13.17 4.04
N ALA A 45 -5.00 13.99 3.17
CA ALA A 45 -6.09 13.58 2.29
C ALA A 45 -5.63 12.48 1.34
N THR A 46 -4.44 12.64 0.74
CA THR A 46 -3.85 11.66 -0.18
C THR A 46 -3.61 10.32 0.49
N THR A 47 -3.08 10.31 1.72
CA THR A 47 -2.85 9.09 2.50
C THR A 47 -4.17 8.37 2.78
N LEU A 48 -5.20 9.09 3.22
CA LEU A 48 -6.50 8.49 3.50
C LEU A 48 -7.12 7.85 2.25
N VAL A 49 -7.16 8.57 1.11
CA VAL A 49 -7.78 8.02 -0.11
C VAL A 49 -6.98 6.86 -0.68
N ARG A 50 -5.64 6.85 -0.53
CA ARG A 50 -4.81 5.68 -0.91
C ARG A 50 -5.18 4.46 -0.08
N THR A 51 -5.39 4.62 1.23
CA THR A 51 -5.85 3.52 2.10
C THR A 51 -7.23 3.01 1.66
N VAL A 52 -8.15 3.91 1.28
CA VAL A 52 -9.46 3.50 0.72
C VAL A 52 -9.26 2.69 -0.56
N GLY A 53 -8.38 3.17 -1.45
CA GLY A 53 -7.98 2.45 -2.66
C GLY A 53 -7.46 1.05 -2.36
N THR A 54 -6.55 0.89 -1.39
CA THR A 54 -6.04 -0.43 -1.03
C THR A 54 -7.13 -1.39 -0.57
N ARG A 55 -8.14 -0.92 0.19
CA ARG A 55 -9.28 -1.77 0.60
C ARG A 55 -10.23 -2.08 -0.55
N MET A 56 -10.50 -1.12 -1.42
CA MET A 56 -11.36 -1.34 -2.60
C MET A 56 -10.73 -2.34 -3.57
N ASP A 57 -9.42 -2.25 -3.78
CA ASP A 57 -8.67 -3.23 -4.56
C ASP A 57 -8.71 -4.62 -3.90
N ALA A 58 -8.63 -4.70 -2.56
CA ALA A 58 -8.80 -5.95 -1.82
C ALA A 58 -10.21 -6.55 -1.94
N ALA A 59 -11.23 -5.70 -2.18
CA ALA A 59 -12.60 -6.12 -2.46
C ALA A 59 -12.83 -6.50 -3.94
N GLY A 60 -11.78 -6.46 -4.78
CA GLY A 60 -11.84 -6.85 -6.19
C GLY A 60 -12.18 -5.71 -7.16
N ALA A 61 -12.20 -4.45 -6.71
CA ALA A 61 -12.38 -3.31 -7.60
C ALA A 61 -11.06 -2.95 -8.29
N VAL A 62 -11.11 -2.46 -9.53
CA VAL A 62 -9.94 -1.90 -10.20
C VAL A 62 -9.64 -0.53 -9.61
N VAL A 63 -8.50 -0.39 -8.95
CA VAL A 63 -8.09 0.90 -8.37
C VAL A 63 -6.99 1.54 -9.19
N MET A 64 -7.23 2.79 -9.56
CA MET A 64 -6.38 3.59 -10.41
C MET A 64 -6.00 4.84 -9.65
N ILE A 65 -4.73 5.22 -9.68
CA ILE A 65 -4.25 6.39 -8.94
C ILE A 65 -3.50 7.30 -9.92
N ALA A 66 -3.93 8.55 -10.00
CA ALA A 66 -3.28 9.61 -10.74
C ALA A 66 -2.88 10.74 -9.79
N LEU A 67 -1.77 11.41 -10.10
CA LEU A 67 -1.34 12.62 -9.40
C LEU A 67 -1.65 13.84 -10.27
N ALA A 68 -2.47 14.75 -9.75
CA ALA A 68 -2.74 16.00 -10.42
C ALA A 68 -1.54 16.95 -10.30
N HIS A 69 -1.38 17.79 -11.32
CA HIS A 69 -0.45 18.92 -11.29
C HIS A 69 -1.08 20.09 -12.03
N PRO A 70 -0.59 21.34 -11.84
CA PRO A 70 -1.12 22.49 -12.55
C PRO A 70 -1.10 22.29 -14.06
N GLY A 71 -2.24 22.48 -14.70
CA GLY A 71 -2.42 22.31 -16.15
C GLY A 71 -2.46 20.86 -16.64
N ALA A 72 -2.54 19.87 -15.74
CA ALA A 72 -2.81 18.48 -16.13
C ALA A 72 -4.19 18.38 -16.79
N SER A 73 -4.25 17.78 -17.97
CA SER A 73 -5.51 17.44 -18.63
C SER A 73 -6.03 16.07 -18.18
N LEU A 74 -7.30 15.77 -18.48
CA LEU A 74 -7.87 14.43 -18.22
C LEU A 74 -7.05 13.32 -18.88
N LEU A 75 -6.53 13.54 -20.09
CA LEU A 75 -5.70 12.56 -20.78
C LEU A 75 -4.38 12.32 -20.06
N ASP A 76 -3.75 13.36 -19.53
CA ASP A 76 -2.50 13.20 -18.76
C ASP A 76 -2.73 12.33 -17.53
N LEU A 77 -3.87 12.51 -16.84
CA LEU A 77 -4.25 11.67 -15.70
C LEU A 77 -4.51 10.20 -16.10
N ILE A 78 -5.18 9.99 -17.24
CA ILE A 78 -5.46 8.64 -17.75
C ILE A 78 -4.18 7.93 -18.22
N ASP A 79 -3.27 8.66 -18.86
CA ASP A 79 -1.99 8.13 -19.31
C ASP A 79 -1.11 7.71 -18.12
N GLN A 80 -1.13 8.44 -17.00
CA GLN A 80 -0.47 8.04 -15.75
C GLN A 80 -0.96 6.66 -15.28
N VAL A 81 -2.27 6.43 -15.31
CA VAL A 81 -2.90 5.15 -14.91
C VAL A 81 -2.59 4.03 -15.91
N GLY A 82 -2.55 4.35 -17.22
CA GLY A 82 -2.26 3.38 -18.26
C GLY A 82 -0.83 2.79 -18.18
N LEU A 83 0.10 3.54 -17.59
CA LEU A 83 1.49 3.10 -17.38
C LEU A 83 1.64 2.14 -16.20
N THR A 84 0.79 2.23 -15.18
CA THR A 84 0.84 1.34 -14.00
C THR A 84 0.08 0.03 -14.21
N SER A 85 -0.85 -0.01 -15.16
CA SER A 85 -1.91 -1.05 -15.22
C SER A 85 -1.79 -2.03 -16.38
N ARG A 86 -0.67 -2.09 -17.12
CA ARG A 86 -0.53 -2.99 -18.28
C ARG A 86 0.55 -4.07 -18.12
N PRO A 87 0.19 -5.37 -18.23
CA PRO A 87 1.07 -6.32 -18.89
C PRO A 87 1.05 -6.02 -20.40
N LYS A 88 2.24 -5.74 -20.93
CA LYS A 88 2.62 -5.49 -22.33
C LYS A 88 1.67 -6.06 -23.40
N VAL A 89 0.67 -5.28 -23.82
CA VAL A 89 0.07 -5.37 -25.15
C VAL A 89 0.87 -4.44 -26.06
N ILE A 90 1.33 -4.99 -27.20
CA ILE A 90 2.17 -4.31 -28.18
C ILE A 90 1.55 -2.94 -28.55
N PRO A 91 2.32 -1.83 -28.47
CA PRO A 91 1.80 -0.53 -28.83
C PRO A 91 1.43 -0.49 -30.31
N ILE A 92 0.17 -0.13 -30.61
CA ILE A 92 -0.16 0.47 -31.91
C ILE A 92 0.66 1.75 -31.98
N ALA A 93 1.51 1.87 -32.99
CA ALA A 93 2.58 2.85 -33.12
C ALA A 93 2.16 4.28 -32.71
N ALA A 94 2.62 4.72 -31.55
CA ALA A 94 2.63 6.13 -31.17
C ALA A 94 3.68 6.85 -32.03
N SER A 95 3.22 7.47 -33.12
CA SER A 95 4.06 8.37 -33.90
C SER A 95 4.46 9.56 -33.03
N LYS A 96 5.76 9.91 -33.04
CA LYS A 96 6.30 11.11 -32.38
C LYS A 96 5.71 12.36 -33.02
N ALA A 97 4.54 12.79 -32.55
CA ALA A 97 3.92 14.05 -32.93
C ALA A 97 4.33 15.12 -31.91
N LYS A 98 4.93 16.21 -32.41
CA LYS A 98 5.12 17.45 -31.64
C LYS A 98 3.79 17.85 -31.01
N ALA A 99 3.80 18.19 -29.72
CA ALA A 99 2.66 18.68 -28.95
C ALA A 99 1.95 19.83 -29.69
N LYS A 100 0.98 19.46 -30.52
CA LYS A 100 0.09 20.37 -31.21
C LYS A 100 -1.12 20.44 -30.28
N LYS A 101 -1.42 21.62 -29.75
CA LYS A 101 -2.57 21.88 -28.87
C LYS A 101 -3.80 21.19 -29.46
N HIS A 102 -4.17 20.03 -28.91
CA HIS A 102 -5.30 19.27 -29.41
C HIS A 102 -6.55 20.12 -29.19
N ARG A 103 -7.35 20.24 -30.23
CA ARG A 103 -8.63 20.94 -30.15
C ARG A 103 -9.53 20.06 -29.29
N SER A 104 -10.23 20.65 -28.31
CA SER A 104 -11.11 19.95 -27.35
C SER A 104 -12.13 18.99 -28.03
N ASP A 105 -12.45 19.20 -29.30
CA ASP A 105 -13.36 18.35 -30.09
C ASP A 105 -12.86 16.91 -30.38
N ASP A 106 -11.56 16.60 -30.22
CA ASP A 106 -11.01 15.27 -30.52
C ASP A 106 -10.91 14.35 -29.28
N LEU A 107 -11.40 14.78 -28.12
CA LEU A 107 -11.35 13.96 -26.92
C LEU A 107 -12.27 12.73 -27.06
N PRO A 108 -11.78 11.52 -26.74
CA PRO A 108 -12.62 10.32 -26.68
C PRO A 108 -13.82 10.57 -25.74
N SER A 109 -14.99 10.04 -26.09
CA SER A 109 -16.18 10.22 -25.27
C SER A 109 -15.91 9.70 -23.84
N PRO A 110 -16.47 10.31 -22.79
CA PRO A 110 -16.31 9.84 -21.41
C PRO A 110 -16.62 8.35 -21.24
N GLU A 111 -17.57 7.83 -22.02
CA GLU A 111 -17.90 6.39 -22.08
C GLU A 111 -16.76 5.52 -22.59
N SER A 112 -16.13 5.91 -23.70
CA SER A 112 -14.98 5.17 -24.23
C SER A 112 -13.78 5.20 -23.28
N LEU A 113 -13.57 6.34 -22.59
CA LEU A 113 -12.53 6.46 -21.56
C LEU A 113 -12.81 5.56 -20.38
N ALA A 114 -14.03 5.59 -19.84
CA ALA A 114 -14.41 4.77 -18.69
C ALA A 114 -14.33 3.26 -19.02
N LEU A 115 -14.78 2.82 -20.19
CA LEU A 115 -14.60 1.44 -20.65
C LEU A 115 -13.12 1.05 -20.76
N THR A 116 -12.28 1.96 -21.23
CA THR A 116 -10.83 1.73 -21.34
C THR A 116 -10.18 1.58 -19.97
N LEU A 117 -10.60 2.42 -19.00
CA LEU A 117 -10.10 2.40 -17.63
C LEU A 117 -10.52 1.13 -16.88
N LEU A 118 -11.76 0.66 -17.05
CA LEU A 118 -12.24 -0.55 -16.38
C LEU A 118 -11.60 -1.84 -16.91
N GLN A 119 -11.03 -1.84 -18.13
CA GLN A 119 -10.40 -3.01 -18.74
C GLN A 119 -11.28 -4.29 -18.77
N GLY A 120 -12.61 -4.14 -18.72
CA GLY A 120 -13.56 -5.25 -18.70
C GLY A 120 -14.07 -5.65 -17.31
N GLU A 121 -13.60 -5.01 -16.25
CA GLU A 121 -14.05 -5.23 -14.88
C GLU A 121 -15.37 -4.50 -14.57
N ASP A 122 -16.09 -4.97 -13.54
CA ASP A 122 -17.42 -4.47 -13.20
C ASP A 122 -17.39 -3.19 -12.37
N ALA A 123 -16.33 -2.95 -11.61
CA ALA A 123 -16.22 -1.76 -10.76
C ALA A 123 -14.80 -1.20 -10.78
N GLY A 124 -14.70 0.11 -10.91
CA GLY A 124 -13.43 0.82 -10.84
C GLY A 124 -13.51 2.05 -9.93
N LEU A 125 -12.39 2.35 -9.28
CA LEU A 125 -12.18 3.56 -8.50
C LEU A 125 -10.97 4.30 -9.05
N LEU A 126 -11.21 5.48 -9.63
CA LEU A 126 -10.17 6.42 -10.03
C LEU A 126 -9.92 7.41 -8.89
N ILE A 127 -8.74 7.32 -8.28
CA ILE A 127 -8.25 8.24 -7.26
C ILE A 127 -7.39 9.30 -7.93
N VAL A 128 -7.71 10.58 -7.68
CA VAL A 128 -6.91 11.72 -8.13
C VAL A 128 -6.37 12.45 -6.91
N ALA A 129 -5.09 12.26 -6.63
CA ALA A 129 -4.38 12.97 -5.58
C ALA A 129 -4.03 14.39 -6.02
N GLU A 130 -3.95 15.33 -5.07
CA GLU A 130 -3.69 16.76 -5.31
C GLU A 130 -4.69 17.42 -6.29
N ALA A 131 -5.94 16.96 -6.30
CA ALA A 131 -6.97 17.41 -7.24
C ALA A 131 -7.27 18.93 -7.17
N HIS A 132 -6.85 19.62 -6.09
CA HIS A 132 -6.93 21.07 -5.97
C HIS A 132 -6.08 21.79 -7.03
N ALA A 133 -5.06 21.13 -7.59
CA ALA A 133 -4.17 21.68 -8.62
C ALA A 133 -4.77 21.63 -10.04
N LEU A 134 -5.89 20.92 -10.23
CA LEU A 134 -6.56 20.84 -11.53
C LEU A 134 -7.28 22.14 -11.87
N ASP A 135 -7.37 22.44 -13.16
CA ASP A 135 -8.24 23.50 -13.63
C ASP A 135 -9.71 23.09 -13.56
N GLN A 136 -10.58 24.10 -13.65
CA GLN A 136 -12.03 23.93 -13.55
C GLN A 136 -12.59 23.02 -14.65
N GLU A 137 -12.05 23.10 -15.87
CA GLU A 137 -12.49 22.31 -17.02
C GLU A 137 -12.18 20.82 -16.81
N THR A 138 -10.95 20.49 -16.39
CA THR A 138 -10.55 19.11 -16.12
C THR A 138 -11.31 18.52 -14.94
N LEU A 139 -11.60 19.32 -13.91
CA LEU A 139 -12.42 18.89 -12.78
C LEU A 139 -13.85 18.55 -13.23
N GLU A 140 -14.46 19.36 -14.10
CA GLU A 140 -15.78 19.11 -14.68
C GLU A 140 -15.80 17.86 -15.57
N ASP A 141 -14.73 17.62 -16.33
CA ASP A 141 -14.57 16.41 -17.15
C ASP A 141 -14.45 15.15 -16.28
N LEU A 142 -13.67 15.18 -15.19
CA LEU A 142 -13.58 14.09 -14.22
C LEU A 142 -14.92 13.81 -13.54
N LEU A 143 -15.64 14.86 -13.15
CA LEU A 143 -16.97 14.70 -12.55
C LEU A 143 -17.98 14.15 -13.56
N SER A 144 -17.88 14.52 -14.84
CA SER A 144 -18.70 13.97 -15.91
C SER A 144 -18.40 12.49 -16.16
N LEU A 145 -17.12 12.09 -16.09
CA LEU A 145 -16.68 10.70 -16.20
C LEU A 145 -17.34 9.81 -15.13
N SER A 146 -17.50 10.32 -13.91
CA SER A 146 -18.15 9.60 -12.81
C SER A 146 -19.65 9.36 -12.99
N GLN A 147 -20.30 10.08 -13.90
CA GLN A 147 -21.73 9.92 -14.19
C GLN A 147 -22.02 8.94 -15.31
N VAL A 148 -20.98 8.42 -15.96
CA VAL A 148 -21.18 7.56 -17.11
C VAL A 148 -21.76 6.21 -16.66
N HIS A 149 -22.96 5.90 -17.15
CA HIS A 149 -23.58 4.59 -16.99
C HIS A 149 -23.11 3.66 -18.12
N LEU A 150 -22.25 2.69 -17.79
CA LEU A 150 -21.55 1.84 -18.76
C LEU A 150 -22.36 0.59 -19.18
N GLY A 151 -23.63 0.51 -18.79
CA GLY A 151 -24.44 -0.69 -18.90
C GLY A 151 -23.94 -1.84 -18.02
N ASP A 152 -24.67 -2.95 -17.99
CA ASP A 152 -24.24 -4.22 -17.38
C ASP A 152 -23.80 -4.16 -15.90
N SER A 153 -24.34 -3.21 -15.13
CA SER A 153 -23.97 -2.95 -13.72
C SER A 153 -22.55 -2.41 -13.53
N ARG A 154 -21.88 -1.99 -14.60
CA ARG A 154 -20.52 -1.44 -14.52
C ARG A 154 -20.52 0.00 -14.06
N ALA A 155 -19.62 0.33 -13.13
CA ALA A 155 -19.52 1.66 -12.57
C ALA A 155 -18.05 2.10 -12.40
N LEU A 156 -17.78 3.34 -12.81
CA LEU A 156 -16.52 4.02 -12.52
C LEU A 156 -16.79 5.13 -11.50
N GLN A 157 -16.15 5.03 -10.35
CA GLN A 157 -16.20 6.02 -9.29
C GLN A 157 -14.95 6.89 -9.32
N VAL A 158 -15.08 8.16 -8.96
CA VAL A 158 -13.99 9.14 -8.89
C VAL A 158 -13.87 9.63 -7.45
N LEU A 159 -12.67 9.50 -6.88
CA LEU A 159 -12.33 9.95 -5.53
C LEU A 159 -11.20 10.98 -5.61
N LEU A 160 -11.54 12.23 -5.27
CA LEU A 160 -10.64 13.37 -5.33
C LEU A 160 -10.02 13.62 -3.95
N ALA A 161 -8.72 13.87 -3.87
CA ALA A 161 -8.03 14.29 -2.65
C ALA A 161 -7.31 15.62 -2.85
N GLY A 162 -7.38 16.52 -1.88
CA GLY A 162 -6.66 17.80 -1.92
C GLY A 162 -6.85 18.62 -0.65
N ASN A 163 -6.57 19.92 -0.74
CA ASN A 163 -6.77 20.88 0.34
C ASN A 163 -8.09 21.66 0.19
N ASP A 164 -8.27 22.71 1.00
CA ASP A 164 -9.47 23.54 1.02
C ASP A 164 -9.78 24.22 -0.34
N ASP A 165 -8.79 24.44 -1.20
CA ASP A 165 -9.00 25.00 -2.54
C ASP A 165 -9.80 24.04 -3.43
N LEU A 166 -9.70 22.72 -3.19
CA LEU A 166 -10.54 21.73 -3.88
C LEU A 166 -12.02 21.96 -3.60
N ASN A 167 -12.40 22.27 -2.34
CA ASN A 167 -13.80 22.56 -2.01
C ASN A 167 -14.29 23.80 -2.76
N ALA A 168 -13.48 24.86 -2.80
CA ALA A 168 -13.81 26.07 -3.51
C ALA A 168 -13.99 25.84 -5.02
N ASN A 169 -13.15 24.98 -5.63
CA ASN A 169 -13.27 24.60 -7.04
C ASN A 169 -14.52 23.72 -7.29
N LEU A 170 -14.83 22.79 -6.39
CA LEU A 170 -16.03 21.95 -6.48
C LEU A 170 -17.32 22.77 -6.32
N ASP A 171 -17.32 23.85 -5.54
CA ASP A 171 -18.47 24.75 -5.39
C ASP A 171 -18.75 25.56 -6.65
N ARG A 172 -17.71 25.94 -7.40
CA ARG A 172 -17.88 26.57 -8.72
C ARG A 172 -18.46 25.59 -9.74
N SER A 173 -18.18 24.29 -9.58
CA SER A 173 -18.66 23.19 -10.42
C SER A 173 -20.11 22.75 -10.13
N ALA A 174 -20.82 23.40 -9.18
CA ALA A 174 -22.06 22.92 -8.55
C ALA A 174 -23.30 22.80 -9.46
N GLY A 175 -23.14 22.86 -10.78
CA GLY A 175 -24.24 22.82 -11.74
C GLY A 175 -24.85 21.44 -11.99
N GLN A 176 -24.09 20.34 -11.90
CA GLN A 176 -24.53 19.09 -12.54
C GLN A 176 -24.18 17.78 -11.82
N VAL A 177 -23.16 17.76 -10.95
CA VAL A 177 -22.69 16.51 -10.31
C VAL A 177 -22.81 16.61 -8.80
N ARG A 178 -23.41 15.60 -8.17
CA ARG A 178 -23.44 15.49 -6.71
C ARG A 178 -22.14 14.86 -6.25
N VAL A 179 -21.31 15.65 -5.58
CA VAL A 179 -20.06 15.18 -4.97
C VAL A 179 -20.29 15.01 -3.47
N LYS A 180 -20.01 13.82 -2.93
CA LYS A 180 -19.96 13.60 -1.48
C LYS A 180 -18.62 14.10 -0.96
N ARG A 181 -18.64 14.91 0.11
CA ARG A 181 -17.46 15.64 0.58
C ARG A 181 -17.19 15.34 2.05
N TRP A 182 -15.93 15.19 2.39
CA TRP A 182 -15.44 15.07 3.76
C TRP A 182 -14.24 15.98 3.97
N THR A 183 -14.12 16.52 5.17
CA THR A 183 -12.99 17.36 5.58
C THR A 183 -12.31 16.71 6.77
N LEU A 184 -11.06 16.35 6.59
CA LEU A 184 -10.17 15.86 7.63
C LEU A 184 -9.76 17.03 8.49
N ASP A 185 -10.47 17.20 9.60
CA ASP A 185 -9.97 18.01 10.68
C ASP A 185 -8.75 17.31 11.27
N LEU A 186 -7.60 17.98 11.23
CA LEU A 186 -6.48 17.59 12.09
C LEU A 186 -7.01 17.63 13.51
N CYS A 187 -7.33 16.46 14.05
CA CYS A 187 -7.66 16.31 15.45
C CYS A 187 -6.51 16.98 16.20
N ALA A 188 -6.80 18.14 16.81
CA ALA A 188 -5.79 18.99 17.43
C ALA A 188 -4.93 18.09 18.30
N GLN A 189 -3.71 17.82 17.81
CA GLN A 189 -2.77 16.92 18.44
C GLN A 189 -2.76 17.30 19.92
N PRO A 190 -3.25 16.45 20.84
CA PRO A 190 -3.76 16.89 22.13
C PRO A 190 -2.70 17.76 22.77
N ALA A 191 -3.01 19.06 22.88
CA ALA A 191 -2.04 20.10 23.19
C ALA A 191 -1.18 19.61 24.34
N ALA A 192 0.11 19.39 24.03
CA ALA A 192 1.10 18.72 24.86
C ALA A 192 0.68 18.78 26.33
N GLN A 193 0.15 17.65 26.83
CA GLN A 193 -0.42 17.53 28.16
C GLN A 193 0.60 18.12 29.12
N LYS A 194 0.29 19.32 29.63
CA LYS A 194 1.19 20.15 30.41
C LYS A 194 1.80 19.26 31.49
N ALA A 195 3.10 18.98 31.35
CA ALA A 195 3.81 17.97 32.11
C ALA A 195 3.32 17.95 33.55
N ILE A 196 2.62 16.88 33.93
CA ILE A 196 2.30 16.63 35.33
C ILE A 196 3.68 16.52 36.01
N PRO A 197 4.00 17.36 37.01
CA PRO A 197 5.29 17.31 37.67
C PRO A 197 5.52 15.89 38.19
N ALA A 198 6.72 15.38 37.90
CA ALA A 198 7.11 14.01 38.23
C ALA A 198 6.70 13.65 39.66
N PRO A 199 6.00 12.53 39.88
CA PRO A 199 5.67 12.08 41.22
C PRO A 199 6.97 11.91 42.02
N THR A 200 7.01 12.50 43.20
CA THR A 200 8.14 12.40 44.12
C THR A 200 8.47 10.93 44.34
N PRO A 201 9.74 10.50 44.22
CA PRO A 201 10.11 9.09 44.32
C PRO A 201 9.66 8.54 45.67
N GLN A 202 8.71 7.61 45.65
CA GLN A 202 8.34 6.85 46.84
C GLN A 202 9.51 5.93 47.22
N PRO A 203 9.83 5.79 48.52
CA PRO A 203 10.86 4.87 48.99
C PRO A 203 10.55 3.45 48.52
N GLN A 204 11.49 2.85 47.80
CA GLN A 204 11.37 1.46 47.38
C GLN A 204 11.28 0.56 48.62
N PRO A 205 10.24 -0.30 48.75
CA PRO A 205 10.19 -1.28 49.82
C PRO A 205 11.36 -2.26 49.69
N ILE A 206 12.03 -2.49 50.81
CA ILE A 206 13.14 -3.43 50.94
C ILE A 206 12.69 -4.82 50.45
N PRO A 207 13.42 -5.47 49.53
CA PRO A 207 13.10 -6.82 49.08
C PRO A 207 13.14 -7.81 50.25
N VAL A 208 11.99 -8.36 50.61
CA VAL A 208 11.91 -9.49 51.54
C VAL A 208 12.39 -10.73 50.79
N GLN A 209 13.49 -11.32 51.24
CA GLN A 209 14.01 -12.58 50.70
C GLN A 209 12.94 -13.68 50.83
N PRO A 210 12.61 -14.42 49.75
CA PRO A 210 11.74 -15.57 49.85
C PRO A 210 12.43 -16.70 50.63
N PRO A 211 11.70 -17.41 51.51
CA PRO A 211 12.24 -18.55 52.25
C PRO A 211 12.63 -19.69 51.30
N SER A 212 13.70 -20.39 51.66
CA SER A 212 14.31 -21.48 50.90
C SER A 212 13.31 -22.60 50.54
N PRO A 213 13.44 -23.23 49.36
CA PRO A 213 12.57 -24.30 48.93
C PRO A 213 12.72 -25.54 49.83
N THR A 214 11.60 -26.00 50.38
CA THR A 214 11.47 -27.27 51.09
C THR A 214 11.61 -28.43 50.09
N PRO A 215 12.32 -29.52 50.42
CA PRO A 215 12.53 -30.65 49.51
C PRO A 215 11.21 -31.33 49.11
N SER A 216 11.12 -31.55 47.80
CA SER A 216 10.07 -32.19 47.02
C SER A 216 9.54 -33.49 47.64
N GLN A 217 8.24 -33.54 47.93
CA GLN A 217 7.50 -34.79 48.12
C GLN A 217 6.97 -35.25 46.76
N ALA A 218 7.31 -36.50 46.41
CA ALA A 218 6.88 -37.17 45.19
C ALA A 218 5.35 -37.32 45.14
N PRO A 219 4.70 -37.02 44.01
CA PRO A 219 3.28 -37.28 43.82
C PRO A 219 3.01 -38.79 43.63
N PRO A 220 1.90 -39.32 44.18
CA PRO A 220 1.49 -40.71 43.95
C PRO A 220 0.97 -40.93 42.52
N PRO A 221 1.02 -42.17 42.01
CA PRO A 221 0.63 -42.50 40.63
C PRO A 221 -0.88 -42.36 40.44
N ALA A 222 -1.29 -41.55 39.45
CA ALA A 222 -2.68 -41.39 39.06
C ALA A 222 -3.15 -42.51 38.13
N ASP A 223 -4.27 -43.12 38.51
CA ASP A 223 -5.02 -44.15 37.80
C ASP A 223 -5.48 -43.71 36.40
N ARG A 224 -5.13 -44.51 35.39
CA ARG A 224 -5.66 -44.38 34.02
C ARG A 224 -7.05 -45.00 33.95
N ARG A 225 -8.09 -44.17 33.77
CA ARG A 225 -9.42 -44.63 33.30
C ARG A 225 -9.62 -44.29 31.82
N PRO A 226 -10.16 -45.22 31.00
CA PRO A 226 -10.46 -44.97 29.60
C PRO A 226 -11.77 -44.20 29.47
N ARG A 227 -11.76 -43.06 28.77
CA ARG A 227 -13.00 -42.36 28.39
C ARG A 227 -13.51 -42.87 27.05
N HIS A 228 -14.79 -43.17 27.11
CA HIS A 228 -15.65 -43.80 26.13
C HIS A 228 -15.83 -42.96 24.84
N ARG A 229 -15.89 -43.68 23.73
CA ARG A 229 -16.42 -43.26 22.42
C ARG A 229 -17.92 -42.98 22.50
N GLN A 230 -18.37 -41.88 21.89
CA GLN A 230 -19.69 -41.69 21.25
C GLN A 230 -19.45 -40.74 20.06
N ALA A 231 -19.58 -41.17 18.79
CA ALA A 231 -20.81 -41.27 17.98
C ALA A 231 -21.52 -39.91 17.85
N ALA A 232 -21.29 -39.15 16.77
CA ALA A 232 -21.97 -39.22 15.46
C ALA A 232 -23.40 -38.63 15.48
N PHE A 233 -23.57 -37.44 14.89
CA PHE A 233 -24.76 -36.85 14.22
C PHE A 233 -24.24 -35.49 13.71
N GLY A 234 -24.26 -35.10 12.45
CA GLY A 234 -25.21 -35.36 11.38
C GLY A 234 -25.66 -33.98 10.89
N LEU A 235 -25.00 -33.41 9.89
CA LEU A 235 -25.60 -32.35 9.09
C LEU A 235 -25.05 -32.40 7.66
N LEU A 236 -25.94 -32.83 6.77
CA LEU A 236 -25.75 -32.97 5.34
C LEU A 236 -26.89 -32.16 4.74
N LEU A 237 -26.55 -31.06 4.06
CA LEU A 237 -27.46 -30.32 3.19
C LEU A 237 -26.68 -29.87 1.94
N THR A 238 -26.99 -30.56 0.85
CA THR A 238 -26.86 -30.21 -0.58
C THR A 238 -27.60 -28.89 -0.87
N ALA A 239 -27.34 -28.08 -1.91
CA ALA A 239 -27.11 -28.33 -3.33
C ALA A 239 -26.66 -26.99 -4.01
N ALA A 240 -25.71 -26.96 -4.94
CA ALA A 240 -25.84 -27.05 -6.40
C ALA A 240 -26.34 -25.78 -7.14
N ALA A 241 -25.42 -25.12 -7.86
CA ALA A 241 -25.53 -24.37 -9.15
C ALA A 241 -24.29 -23.43 -9.22
N ALA A 242 -23.46 -23.32 -10.25
CA ALA A 242 -23.56 -23.71 -11.63
C ALA A 242 -22.15 -23.99 -12.20
N THR A 243 -22.00 -25.12 -12.89
CA THR A 243 -20.92 -25.39 -13.84
C THR A 243 -21.54 -25.43 -15.22
N GLY A 244 -21.04 -24.65 -16.17
CA GLY A 244 -21.39 -24.81 -17.59
C GLY A 244 -20.94 -23.68 -18.51
N TRP A 245 -19.89 -23.96 -19.28
CA TRP A 245 -19.55 -23.41 -20.62
C TRP A 245 -19.06 -21.95 -20.66
N PHE A 246 -17.89 -21.64 -21.22
CA PHE A 246 -17.53 -21.80 -22.63
C PHE A 246 -16.14 -22.42 -22.89
N ALA A 247 -16.13 -23.40 -23.78
CA ALA A 247 -15.01 -23.66 -24.68
C ALA A 247 -15.45 -23.19 -26.09
N ALA A 248 -14.69 -22.30 -26.71
CA ALA A 248 -14.76 -22.03 -28.15
C ALA A 248 -13.43 -21.45 -28.64
N ASP A 249 -12.66 -22.37 -29.22
CA ASP A 249 -11.80 -22.26 -30.39
C ASP A 249 -11.82 -20.91 -31.15
N ARG A 250 -10.63 -20.30 -31.34
CA ARG A 250 -10.36 -19.48 -32.52
C ARG A 250 -8.86 -19.43 -32.88
N ALA A 251 -8.53 -20.28 -33.85
CA ALA A 251 -7.76 -20.01 -35.05
C ALA A 251 -6.43 -19.24 -34.92
N LEU A 252 -5.36 -20.01 -35.11
CA LEU A 252 -4.04 -19.63 -35.61
C LEU A 252 -4.13 -18.55 -36.71
N THR A 253 -3.40 -17.45 -36.52
CA THR A 253 -2.97 -16.59 -37.62
C THR A 253 -1.45 -16.58 -37.60
N GLU A 254 -0.84 -17.32 -38.53
CA GLU A 254 0.56 -17.17 -38.91
C GLU A 254 0.78 -15.75 -39.42
N TYR A 255 1.75 -15.04 -38.85
CA TYR A 255 2.34 -13.87 -39.49
C TYR A 255 3.85 -14.08 -39.60
N ALA A 256 4.32 -13.94 -40.84
CA ALA A 256 5.68 -14.10 -41.27
C ALA A 256 6.63 -13.10 -40.59
N VAL A 257 7.76 -13.63 -40.13
CA VAL A 257 8.91 -12.89 -39.61
C VAL A 257 9.56 -12.12 -40.76
N ALA A 258 9.53 -10.78 -40.70
CA ALA A 258 10.41 -9.92 -41.48
C ALA A 258 11.62 -9.53 -40.62
N VAL A 259 12.74 -10.19 -40.87
CA VAL A 259 14.06 -9.88 -40.29
C VAL A 259 14.48 -8.48 -40.77
N SER A 260 14.68 -7.55 -39.84
CA SER A 260 15.29 -6.24 -40.13
C SER A 260 16.72 -6.23 -39.59
N GLU A 261 17.68 -6.04 -40.50
CA GLU A 261 19.11 -5.84 -40.27
C GLU A 261 19.38 -4.61 -39.38
N PRO A 262 20.37 -4.67 -38.47
CA PRO A 262 20.84 -3.48 -37.76
C PRO A 262 21.77 -2.63 -38.64
N PRO A 263 21.64 -1.29 -38.65
CA PRO A 263 22.63 -0.43 -39.28
C PRO A 263 23.90 -0.35 -38.44
N VAL A 264 25.02 -0.58 -39.12
CA VAL A 264 26.39 -0.28 -38.70
C VAL A 264 26.49 1.24 -38.47
N ILE A 265 26.84 1.65 -37.24
CA ILE A 265 27.24 3.02 -36.94
C ILE A 265 28.75 3.01 -36.74
N GLU A 266 29.44 3.57 -37.75
CA GLU A 266 30.86 3.85 -37.75
C GLU A 266 31.18 4.99 -36.77
N ALA A 267 32.20 4.76 -35.95
CA ALA A 267 32.86 5.80 -35.16
C ALA A 267 33.75 6.67 -36.07
N PRO A 268 33.92 7.96 -35.72
CA PRO A 268 35.21 8.59 -35.92
C PRO A 268 35.78 9.17 -34.62
N LEU A 269 37.06 8.85 -34.39
CA LEU A 269 37.98 9.58 -33.54
C LEU A 269 38.04 11.06 -33.95
N ALA A 270 38.05 11.94 -32.97
CA ALA A 270 38.69 13.25 -33.09
C ALA A 270 39.23 13.69 -31.73
N GLU A 271 40.55 13.57 -31.57
CA GLU A 271 41.34 14.25 -30.55
C GLU A 271 41.20 15.76 -30.71
N ALA A 272 40.89 16.47 -29.62
CA ALA A 272 41.03 17.91 -29.50
C ALA A 272 41.84 18.22 -28.24
N SER A 273 43.01 18.82 -28.45
CA SER A 273 43.94 19.27 -27.43
C SER A 273 43.35 20.39 -26.55
N PRO A 274 43.82 20.51 -25.29
CA PRO A 274 43.31 21.48 -24.32
C PRO A 274 43.79 22.91 -24.62
N GLN A 275 42.85 23.86 -24.64
CA GLN A 275 43.11 25.29 -24.68
C GLN A 275 43.14 25.83 -23.24
N PRO A 276 44.14 26.64 -22.83
CA PRO A 276 44.23 27.18 -21.48
C PRO A 276 43.12 28.21 -21.24
N GLU A 277 42.27 27.92 -20.25
CA GLU A 277 41.14 28.73 -19.82
C GLU A 277 41.63 29.92 -18.97
N PRO A 278 41.17 31.15 -19.25
CA PRO A 278 41.58 32.35 -18.51
C PRO A 278 41.00 32.36 -17.09
N GLU A 279 41.87 32.72 -16.15
CA GLU A 279 41.61 32.82 -14.71
C GLU A 279 40.42 33.77 -14.41
N PRO A 280 39.32 33.28 -13.79
CA PRO A 280 38.13 34.07 -13.56
C PRO A 280 38.30 35.01 -12.37
N ALA A 281 37.83 36.25 -12.55
CA ALA A 281 37.76 37.25 -11.49
C ALA A 281 36.90 36.78 -10.30
N PRO A 282 37.21 37.18 -9.05
CA PRO A 282 36.51 36.73 -7.85
C PRO A 282 35.04 37.17 -7.88
N ALA A 283 34.14 36.19 -7.93
CA ALA A 283 32.70 36.40 -7.89
C ALA A 283 32.21 36.78 -6.47
N PRO A 284 31.11 37.55 -6.35
CA PRO A 284 30.48 37.90 -5.08
C PRO A 284 30.11 36.66 -4.27
N ILE A 285 30.46 36.66 -2.98
CA ILE A 285 30.13 35.58 -2.04
C ILE A 285 28.61 35.57 -1.83
N GLU A 286 27.92 34.65 -2.50
CA GLU A 286 26.50 34.37 -2.25
C GLU A 286 26.34 33.73 -0.86
N PRO A 287 25.28 34.06 -0.11
CA PRO A 287 25.02 33.48 1.21
C PRO A 287 24.95 31.96 1.12
N GLN A 288 25.89 31.27 1.76
CA GLN A 288 25.89 29.81 1.85
C GLN A 288 24.58 29.36 2.51
N ALA A 289 23.72 28.72 1.72
CA ALA A 289 22.55 28.03 2.22
C ALA A 289 22.98 27.06 3.32
N ALA A 290 22.32 27.12 4.48
CA ALA A 290 22.60 26.22 5.59
C ALA A 290 22.48 24.78 5.11
N ILE A 291 23.57 24.02 5.23
CA ILE A 291 23.60 22.60 4.87
C ILE A 291 22.60 21.90 5.80
N PRO A 292 21.58 21.21 5.28
CA PRO A 292 20.62 20.48 6.12
C PRO A 292 21.38 19.47 6.98
N SER A 293 21.08 19.45 8.28
CA SER A 293 21.67 18.45 9.19
C SER A 293 21.32 17.05 8.69
N PRO A 294 22.28 16.12 8.68
CA PRO A 294 22.05 14.75 8.22
C PRO A 294 20.94 14.10 9.05
N GLU A 295 19.97 13.51 8.35
CA GLU A 295 18.88 12.76 8.95
C GLU A 295 19.45 11.60 9.79
N PRO A 296 18.91 11.33 11.00
CA PRO A 296 19.38 10.22 11.81
C PRO A 296 19.23 8.89 11.06
N PRO A 297 20.19 7.96 11.20
CA PRO A 297 20.11 6.67 10.52
C PRO A 297 18.88 5.87 10.99
N PRO A 298 18.29 5.04 10.12
CA PRO A 298 17.14 4.21 10.50
C PRO A 298 17.54 3.23 11.61
N GLU A 299 16.59 2.97 12.52
CA GLU A 299 16.84 2.10 13.68
C GLU A 299 16.84 0.60 13.38
N ILE A 300 16.12 0.20 12.33
CA ILE A 300 16.08 -1.17 11.82
C ILE A 300 16.54 -1.15 10.37
N LEU A 301 17.41 -2.08 10.01
CA LEU A 301 17.85 -2.34 8.65
C LEU A 301 17.28 -3.68 8.19
N LEU A 302 16.59 -3.66 7.04
CA LEU A 302 16.08 -4.85 6.36
C LEU A 302 16.84 -5.06 5.06
N SER A 303 17.24 -6.29 4.82
CA SER A 303 17.74 -6.74 3.52
C SER A 303 17.38 -8.20 3.30
N THR A 304 17.67 -8.69 2.10
CA THR A 304 17.67 -10.13 1.80
C THR A 304 19.07 -10.61 1.42
N ASP A 305 19.23 -11.91 1.22
CA ASP A 305 20.37 -12.49 0.50
C ASP A 305 20.52 -12.00 -0.96
N HIS A 306 19.54 -11.26 -1.48
CA HIS A 306 19.55 -10.57 -2.76
C HIS A 306 19.62 -9.03 -2.65
N GLY A 307 19.92 -8.49 -1.46
CA GLY A 307 20.03 -7.06 -1.20
C GLY A 307 18.74 -6.41 -0.63
N PRO A 308 18.72 -5.07 -0.47
CA PRO A 308 17.63 -4.33 0.18
C PRO A 308 16.41 -4.06 -0.73
N MET A 309 16.54 -4.28 -2.04
CA MET A 309 15.45 -4.14 -3.02
C MET A 309 15.50 -5.34 -3.99
N PRO A 310 15.19 -6.55 -3.51
CA PRO A 310 15.36 -7.77 -4.30
C PRO A 310 14.41 -7.79 -5.51
N THR A 311 14.95 -8.23 -6.65
CA THR A 311 14.17 -8.54 -7.86
C THR A 311 14.33 -10.02 -8.19
N LEU A 312 13.24 -10.76 -8.12
CA LEU A 312 13.25 -12.23 -8.06
C LEU A 312 12.14 -12.83 -8.91
N ASN A 313 12.20 -14.12 -9.20
CA ASN A 313 11.19 -14.82 -9.98
C ASN A 313 10.18 -15.54 -9.07
N PRO A 314 8.97 -15.86 -9.58
CA PRO A 314 8.06 -16.78 -8.91
C PRO A 314 8.75 -18.11 -8.58
N GLY A 315 8.55 -18.57 -7.35
CA GLY A 315 9.11 -19.80 -6.81
C GLY A 315 10.50 -19.64 -6.17
N ASP A 316 11.18 -18.51 -6.38
CA ASP A 316 12.43 -18.21 -5.68
C ASP A 316 12.18 -18.12 -4.17
N THR A 317 13.21 -18.44 -3.38
CA THR A 317 13.18 -18.35 -1.91
C THR A 317 14.11 -17.27 -1.44
N ILE A 318 13.73 -16.57 -0.37
CA ILE A 318 14.58 -15.52 0.23
C ILE A 318 14.94 -15.83 1.68
N VAL A 319 16.08 -15.27 2.11
CA VAL A 319 16.42 -15.09 3.52
C VAL A 319 16.36 -13.61 3.85
N VAL A 320 15.48 -13.24 4.78
CA VAL A 320 15.43 -11.90 5.33
C VAL A 320 16.53 -11.74 6.36
N GLN A 321 17.27 -10.66 6.26
CA GLN A 321 18.28 -10.24 7.22
C GLN A 321 17.79 -8.98 7.92
N VAL A 322 17.66 -9.07 9.23
CA VAL A 322 17.19 -7.98 10.09
C VAL A 322 18.31 -7.60 11.03
N GLU A 323 18.65 -6.32 11.08
CA GLU A 323 19.62 -5.77 12.01
C GLU A 323 19.00 -4.55 12.69
N SER A 324 19.31 -4.32 13.97
CA SER A 324 18.93 -3.09 14.65
C SER A 324 20.16 -2.36 15.17
N ASN A 325 20.15 -1.03 15.16
CA ASN A 325 21.22 -0.21 15.72
C ASN A 325 21.10 -0.02 17.25
N ALA A 326 20.04 -0.56 17.87
CA ALA A 326 19.75 -0.52 19.29
C ALA A 326 19.18 -1.87 19.75
N ASP A 327 19.20 -2.11 21.05
CA ASP A 327 18.56 -3.29 21.63
C ASP A 327 17.04 -3.17 21.49
N ARG A 328 16.43 -4.09 20.74
CA ARG A 328 15.01 -4.01 20.35
C ARG A 328 14.33 -5.36 20.37
N PHE A 329 13.01 -5.37 20.61
CA PHE A 329 12.16 -6.52 20.31
C PHE A 329 11.58 -6.33 18.91
N VAL A 330 11.83 -7.28 18.01
CA VAL A 330 11.49 -7.17 16.59
C VAL A 330 10.47 -8.22 16.18
N TYR A 331 9.51 -7.80 15.36
CA TYR A 331 8.41 -8.62 14.84
C TYR A 331 8.31 -8.41 13.34
N CYS A 332 8.54 -9.45 12.55
CA CYS A 332 8.49 -9.38 11.09
C CYS A 332 7.30 -10.15 10.53
N TYR A 333 6.68 -9.54 9.53
CA TYR A 333 5.52 -10.02 8.82
C TYR A 333 5.81 -10.04 7.32
N TYR A 334 5.30 -11.05 6.65
CA TYR A 334 5.36 -11.20 5.20
C TYR A 334 3.95 -11.11 4.64
N MET A 335 3.75 -10.23 3.65
CA MET A 335 2.53 -10.13 2.87
C MET A 335 2.78 -10.73 1.48
N ASP A 336 2.02 -11.78 1.17
CA ASP A 336 2.13 -12.48 -0.11
C ASP A 336 1.40 -11.74 -1.26
N SER A 337 1.46 -12.33 -2.46
CA SER A 337 0.82 -11.80 -3.67
C SER A 337 -0.72 -11.75 -3.61
N PHE A 338 -1.33 -12.47 -2.67
CA PHE A 338 -2.76 -12.46 -2.37
C PHE A 338 -3.12 -11.50 -1.23
N ARG A 339 -2.16 -10.70 -0.76
CA ARG A 339 -2.26 -9.79 0.39
C ARG A 339 -2.58 -10.48 1.71
N GLN A 340 -2.28 -11.77 1.82
CA GLN A 340 -2.36 -12.46 3.09
C GLN A 340 -1.11 -12.18 3.89
N VAL A 341 -1.28 -11.85 5.17
CA VAL A 341 -0.16 -11.54 6.05
C VAL A 341 0.14 -12.72 6.96
N SER A 342 1.40 -13.13 7.01
CA SER A 342 1.89 -14.17 7.92
C SER A 342 3.00 -13.62 8.81
N ARG A 343 2.98 -13.95 10.11
CA ARG A 343 4.09 -13.65 11.01
C ARG A 343 5.26 -14.59 10.68
N ILE A 344 6.40 -14.01 10.28
CA ILE A 344 7.64 -14.76 9.98
C ILE A 344 8.67 -14.67 11.10
N PHE A 345 8.56 -13.71 12.02
CA PHE A 345 9.43 -13.59 13.21
C PHE A 345 8.75 -12.75 14.32
N PRO A 346 8.90 -13.09 15.61
CA PRO A 346 9.32 -14.40 16.12
C PRO A 346 8.35 -15.50 15.66
N ASN A 347 8.80 -16.76 15.68
CA ASN A 347 7.99 -17.93 15.34
C ASN A 347 8.44 -19.18 16.11
N ARG A 348 7.75 -20.30 15.94
CA ARG A 348 8.05 -21.59 16.58
C ARG A 348 9.48 -22.13 16.39
N PHE A 349 10.19 -21.68 15.36
CA PHE A 349 11.58 -22.04 15.04
C PHE A 349 12.60 -20.98 15.49
N GLN A 350 12.17 -19.74 15.71
CA GLN A 350 12.96 -18.62 16.23
C GLN A 350 12.09 -17.82 17.22
N THR A 351 12.02 -18.30 18.47
CA THR A 351 11.05 -17.79 19.45
C THR A 351 11.50 -16.51 20.15
N ASP A 352 12.79 -16.19 20.10
CA ASP A 352 13.34 -14.99 20.73
C ASP A 352 13.15 -13.78 19.81
N ALA A 353 12.29 -12.85 20.21
CA ALA A 353 12.05 -11.61 19.49
C ALA A 353 13.14 -10.55 19.73
N PHE A 354 14.02 -10.76 20.70
CA PHE A 354 15.03 -9.76 21.06
C PHE A 354 16.21 -9.77 20.06
N VAL A 355 16.47 -8.61 19.47
CA VAL A 355 17.58 -8.34 18.55
C VAL A 355 18.53 -7.35 19.21
N PRO A 356 19.72 -7.78 19.63
CA PRO A 356 20.73 -6.88 20.18
C PRO A 356 21.24 -5.87 19.14
N ALA A 357 21.70 -4.71 19.61
CA ALA A 357 22.30 -3.70 18.76
C ALA A 357 23.48 -4.24 17.93
N GLY A 358 23.47 -4.00 16.62
CA GLY A 358 24.48 -4.44 15.65
C GLY A 358 24.48 -5.95 15.36
N GLN A 359 23.53 -6.71 15.91
CA GLN A 359 23.39 -8.12 15.61
C GLN A 359 22.40 -8.33 14.46
N GLN A 360 22.84 -9.09 13.46
CA GLN A 360 22.01 -9.52 12.34
C GLN A 360 21.29 -10.83 12.68
N VAL A 361 20.00 -10.90 12.37
CA VAL A 361 19.14 -12.07 12.50
C VAL A 361 18.65 -12.49 11.12
N ALA A 362 18.91 -13.75 10.76
CA ALA A 362 18.45 -14.36 9.52
C ALA A 362 17.10 -15.07 9.72
N ILE A 363 16.17 -14.88 8.79
CA ILE A 363 14.82 -15.46 8.78
C ILE A 363 14.55 -16.01 7.37
N PRO A 364 14.38 -17.33 7.15
CA PRO A 364 14.49 -18.43 8.12
C PRO A 364 15.90 -18.61 8.70
N PRO A 365 16.07 -19.31 9.84
CA PRO A 365 17.38 -19.53 10.43
C PRO A 365 18.13 -20.66 9.73
N GLY A 366 19.46 -20.60 9.80
CA GLY A 366 20.35 -21.69 9.39
C GLY A 366 20.68 -21.76 7.89
N PRO A 367 21.55 -22.71 7.50
CA PRO A 367 21.91 -22.92 6.11
C PRO A 367 20.72 -23.49 5.32
N GLU A 368 20.68 -23.24 4.00
CA GLU A 368 19.56 -23.63 3.12
C GLU A 368 19.09 -25.07 3.28
N ALA A 369 20.01 -26.03 3.40
CA ALA A 369 19.71 -27.46 3.54
C ALA A 369 19.01 -27.84 4.87
N GLU A 370 19.08 -26.97 5.89
CA GLU A 370 18.57 -27.23 7.24
C GLU A 370 17.46 -26.23 7.64
N ARG A 371 17.03 -25.36 6.73
CA ARG A 371 16.01 -24.35 7.04
C ARG A 371 14.69 -25.02 7.43
N PRO A 372 14.09 -24.66 8.58
CA PRO A 372 12.85 -25.26 9.03
C PRO A 372 11.61 -24.82 8.21
N PHE A 373 11.72 -23.71 7.48
CA PHE A 373 10.73 -23.22 6.54
C PHE A 373 11.41 -22.40 5.44
N ASN A 374 10.68 -22.04 4.39
CA ASN A 374 11.15 -21.14 3.34
C ASN A 374 10.10 -20.07 3.05
N ILE A 375 10.54 -18.85 2.77
CA ILE A 375 9.68 -17.78 2.24
C ILE A 375 9.76 -17.89 0.72
N ARG A 376 8.69 -18.36 0.08
CA ARG A 376 8.59 -18.56 -1.37
C ARG A 376 7.76 -17.45 -1.99
N LEU A 377 8.25 -16.88 -3.07
CA LEU A 377 7.54 -15.87 -3.84
C LEU A 377 6.55 -16.55 -4.77
N ASP A 378 5.35 -16.00 -4.93
CA ASP A 378 4.24 -16.73 -5.55
C ASP A 378 3.94 -16.27 -6.97
N MET A 379 3.67 -14.97 -7.18
CA MET A 379 3.16 -14.46 -8.45
C MET A 379 4.00 -13.32 -9.01
N ALA A 380 4.31 -13.40 -10.30
CA ALA A 380 4.98 -12.33 -11.02
C ALA A 380 4.09 -11.09 -11.13
N SER A 381 4.72 -9.92 -11.13
CA SER A 381 4.07 -8.59 -11.25
C SER A 381 3.07 -8.30 -10.14
N ARG A 382 3.12 -9.03 -9.03
CA ARG A 382 2.41 -8.71 -7.79
C ARG A 382 3.42 -8.22 -6.76
N LEU A 383 3.00 -7.22 -5.99
CA LEU A 383 3.81 -6.69 -4.91
C LEU A 383 3.76 -7.66 -3.73
N GLU A 384 4.92 -8.14 -3.32
CA GLU A 384 5.11 -8.86 -2.07
C GLU A 384 5.94 -7.98 -1.13
N VAL A 385 5.70 -8.07 0.18
CA VAL A 385 6.27 -7.12 1.13
C VAL A 385 6.71 -7.82 2.40
N ILE A 386 7.90 -7.48 2.88
CA ILE A 386 8.33 -7.77 4.25
C ILE A 386 8.26 -6.49 5.05
N THR A 387 7.69 -6.58 6.24
CA THR A 387 7.63 -5.48 7.19
C THR A 387 8.14 -5.97 8.53
N CYS A 388 9.08 -5.26 9.14
CA CYS A 388 9.47 -5.50 10.52
C CYS A 388 9.16 -4.28 11.39
N LEU A 389 8.69 -4.58 12.60
CA LEU A 389 8.32 -3.64 13.63
C LEU A 389 9.22 -3.84 14.83
N ALA A 390 9.71 -2.76 15.43
CA ALA A 390 10.52 -2.84 16.63
C ALA A 390 10.00 -1.96 17.75
N SER A 391 10.19 -2.44 18.98
CA SER A 391 9.85 -1.74 20.22
C SER A 391 10.98 -1.88 21.24
N SER A 392 11.05 -0.96 22.20
CA SER A 392 11.99 -1.04 23.33
C SER A 392 11.54 -2.03 24.41
N THR A 393 10.26 -2.41 24.40
CA THR A 393 9.66 -3.38 25.33
C THR A 393 9.05 -4.54 24.57
N ALA A 394 9.17 -5.75 25.09
CA ALA A 394 8.50 -6.91 24.53
C ALA A 394 6.99 -6.69 24.49
N ILE A 395 6.37 -7.03 23.35
CA ILE A 395 4.93 -6.98 23.16
C ILE A 395 4.36 -8.38 23.32
N ASP A 396 3.30 -8.47 24.12
CA ASP A 396 2.48 -9.66 24.20
C ASP A 396 1.65 -9.78 22.91
N GLY A 397 1.93 -10.83 22.12
CA GLY A 397 1.26 -11.06 20.84
C GLY A 397 -0.25 -11.18 20.96
N SER A 398 -0.78 -11.59 22.12
CA SER A 398 -2.23 -11.73 22.36
C SER A 398 -3.02 -10.43 22.20
N GLY A 399 -2.35 -9.26 22.16
CA GLY A 399 -2.96 -7.97 21.89
C GLY A 399 -3.26 -7.68 20.41
N ILE A 400 -2.80 -8.53 19.48
CA ILE A 400 -3.06 -8.38 18.04
C ILE A 400 -4.02 -9.48 17.61
N ASP A 401 -5.25 -9.10 17.26
CA ASP A 401 -6.30 -10.03 16.86
C ASP A 401 -5.83 -10.98 15.74
N GLY A 402 -6.12 -12.26 15.91
CA GLY A 402 -5.77 -13.30 14.93
C GLY A 402 -4.31 -13.79 15.01
N THR A 403 -3.45 -13.23 15.87
CA THR A 403 -2.07 -13.73 16.01
C THR A 403 -1.91 -14.92 16.96
N ASP A 404 -3.01 -15.38 17.58
CA ASP A 404 -3.08 -16.63 18.36
C ASP A 404 -3.07 -17.90 17.48
N ILE A 405 -3.00 -17.75 16.15
CA ILE A 405 -2.91 -18.86 15.21
C ILE A 405 -1.50 -19.47 15.14
N ASP A 406 -1.42 -20.62 14.50
CA ASP A 406 -0.16 -21.29 14.20
C ASP A 406 0.81 -20.36 13.44
N ASP A 407 2.04 -20.21 13.93
CA ASP A 407 3.07 -19.40 13.25
C ASP A 407 3.28 -19.84 11.80
N LEU A 408 3.66 -18.88 10.93
CA LEU A 408 3.86 -19.05 9.48
C LEU A 408 2.58 -19.40 8.71
N THR A 409 1.41 -19.22 9.31
CA THR A 409 0.13 -19.31 8.60
C THR A 409 -0.43 -17.90 8.34
N PRO A 410 -1.12 -17.71 7.21
CA PRO A 410 -1.89 -16.50 6.95
C PRO A 410 -2.84 -16.15 8.08
N ILE A 411 -2.78 -14.90 8.54
CA ILE A 411 -3.68 -14.36 9.56
C ILE A 411 -5.00 -13.93 8.89
N PRO A 412 -6.12 -14.63 9.13
CA PRO A 412 -7.36 -14.36 8.39
C PRO A 412 -7.89 -12.96 8.67
N GLY A 413 -8.14 -12.19 7.60
CA GLY A 413 -8.77 -10.88 7.70
C GLY A 413 -7.87 -9.76 8.22
N LEU A 414 -6.60 -10.02 8.49
CA LEU A 414 -5.66 -9.03 9.01
C LEU A 414 -4.72 -8.53 7.89
N GLY A 415 -4.72 -7.22 7.66
CA GLY A 415 -3.78 -6.56 6.75
C GLY A 415 -2.55 -5.99 7.47
N LEU A 416 -1.54 -5.55 6.69
CA LEU A 416 -0.33 -4.92 7.25
C LEU A 416 -0.66 -3.65 8.05
N GLN A 417 -1.64 -2.86 7.61
CA GLN A 417 -2.05 -1.64 8.34
C GLN A 417 -2.64 -1.96 9.71
N ASP A 418 -3.49 -2.99 9.78
CA ASP A 418 -4.10 -3.42 11.03
C ASP A 418 -3.01 -3.85 12.04
N ILE A 419 -1.93 -4.46 11.55
CA ILE A 419 -0.75 -4.81 12.34
C ILE A 419 0.00 -3.56 12.81
N PHE A 420 0.24 -2.56 11.95
CA PHE A 420 0.88 -1.31 12.34
C PHE A 420 0.10 -0.60 13.46
N ASP A 421 -1.22 -0.50 13.29
CA ASP A 421 -2.08 0.20 14.24
C ASP A 421 -2.13 -0.52 15.59
N ALA A 422 -2.26 -1.85 15.57
CA ALA A 422 -2.23 -2.67 16.79
C ALA A 422 -0.86 -2.61 17.48
N PHE A 423 0.23 -2.71 16.72
CA PHE A 423 1.59 -2.63 17.24
C PHE A 423 1.87 -1.26 17.87
N GLY A 424 1.50 -0.17 17.20
CA GLY A 424 1.67 1.19 17.71
C GLY A 424 0.94 1.42 19.04
N LYS A 425 -0.28 0.89 19.18
CA LYS A 425 -1.06 0.93 20.43
C LYS A 425 -0.36 0.18 21.58
N LEU A 426 0.27 -0.96 21.29
CA LEU A 426 0.91 -1.81 22.28
C LEU A 426 2.33 -1.36 22.64
N ALA A 427 3.10 -0.92 21.67
CA ALA A 427 4.49 -0.51 21.82
C ALA A 427 4.65 0.88 22.46
N GLY A 428 3.66 1.76 22.31
CA GLY A 428 3.71 3.13 22.81
C GLY A 428 4.78 3.99 22.13
N THR A 429 5.42 4.88 22.88
CA THR A 429 6.46 5.77 22.35
C THR A 429 7.76 5.02 22.09
N GLY A 430 8.27 5.08 20.87
CA GLY A 430 9.51 4.40 20.47
C GLY A 430 9.29 3.13 19.64
N ALA A 431 8.08 2.91 19.13
CA ALA A 431 7.86 2.00 18.01
C ALA A 431 8.54 2.56 16.75
N CYS A 432 9.20 1.68 16.00
CA CYS A 432 9.67 2.00 14.65
C CYS A 432 9.35 0.84 13.70
N SER A 433 9.28 1.15 12.42
CA SER A 433 8.90 0.19 11.38
C SER A 433 9.82 0.36 10.18
N GLN A 434 10.19 -0.77 9.58
CA GLN A 434 10.88 -0.78 8.29
C GLN A 434 10.16 -1.76 7.35
N THR A 435 9.90 -1.28 6.14
CA THR A 435 9.22 -2.04 5.08
C THR A 435 10.18 -2.23 3.93
N MET A 436 10.19 -3.44 3.36
CA MET A 436 11.00 -3.83 2.21
C MET A 436 10.09 -4.46 1.15
N PRO A 437 9.84 -3.76 0.03
CA PRO A 437 9.12 -4.34 -1.10
C PRO A 437 9.99 -5.37 -1.82
N ILE A 438 9.36 -6.43 -2.33
CA ILE A 438 9.98 -7.46 -3.16
C ILE A 438 9.38 -7.36 -4.55
N ASN A 439 10.25 -7.16 -5.55
CA ASN A 439 9.82 -7.10 -6.95
C ASN A 439 9.86 -8.50 -7.56
N VAL A 440 8.69 -9.11 -7.76
CA VAL A 440 8.60 -10.42 -8.41
C VAL A 440 8.43 -10.24 -9.93
N VAL A 441 9.44 -10.57 -10.72
CA VAL A 441 9.44 -10.44 -12.18
C VAL A 441 9.13 -11.78 -12.84
N ALA A 442 8.38 -11.74 -13.95
CA ALA A 442 8.11 -12.96 -14.71
C ALA A 442 9.43 -13.56 -15.24
N LYS A 443 9.61 -14.86 -15.03
CA LYS A 443 10.76 -15.57 -15.60
C LYS A 443 10.72 -15.43 -17.12
N VAL A 444 11.71 -14.76 -17.69
CA VAL A 444 11.87 -14.72 -19.14
C VAL A 444 12.17 -16.14 -19.57
N ALA A 445 11.28 -16.75 -20.36
CA ALA A 445 11.55 -18.07 -20.92
C ALA A 445 12.81 -17.96 -21.79
N ASP A 446 13.89 -18.63 -21.37
CA ASP A 446 15.14 -18.70 -22.14
C ASP A 446 14.79 -19.17 -23.56
N GLN A 447 15.06 -18.32 -24.55
CA GLN A 447 14.86 -18.60 -25.98
C GLN A 447 16.00 -19.43 -26.54
#